data_AF-A0A9P1BSC2-F1
#
_entry.id   AF-A0A9P1BSC2-F1
#
_cell.length_a   1.000
_cell.length_b   1.000
_cell.length_c   1.000
_cell.angle_alpha   90.00
_cell.angle_beta   90.00
_cell.angle_gamma   90.00
#
_symmetry.space_group_name_H-M   'P 1'
#
loop_
_entity.id
_entity.type
_entity.pdbx_description
1 polymer ?
#
loop_
_entity_poly.entity_id
_entity_poly.type
_entity_poly.pdbx_seq_one_letter_code
_entity_poly.pdbx_strand_id
1 'polypeptide(L)'
;MVDTLLKTFNLGRDACSIFDAGIGKFDVAVVCHEVRSVNTQPGETICMTLADAEHRVAGEDFISLKSVGIAKSLQPESVLVIKIWAMLDTPPLSKHAERRPLGEVRIPFKHLAESSNCMLYYTWVNLESAGLNDSVAHLGYGGAFSNSSEAFMQNIMSGPRQLYQPKACVSMCRSELAESDRILWTVDLPRKERINRWGPLLRSQQQHAIMCAAQHLEGRPSNGSDVLQRLLHLRVRDSNVFDAVIFEPLLP
;
A
#
# COMPACT_ATOMS: atom_id res chain seq x y z
N MET A 1 -1.13 -18.00 7.21
CA MET A 1 -1.13 -16.76 6.38
C MET A 1 -2.11 -15.72 6.95
N VAL A 2 -3.35 -16.11 7.24
CA VAL A 2 -4.30 -15.27 8.02
C VAL A 2 -3.74 -14.89 9.40
N ASP A 3 -3.04 -15.80 10.08
CA ASP A 3 -2.41 -15.51 11.39
C ASP A 3 -1.34 -14.42 11.37
N THR A 4 -0.62 -14.25 10.26
CA THR A 4 0.37 -13.18 10.13
C THR A 4 -0.33 -11.82 9.99
N LEU A 5 -1.43 -11.78 9.24
CA LEU A 5 -2.36 -10.63 9.19
C LEU A 5 -2.95 -10.30 10.57
N LEU A 6 -3.46 -11.32 11.27
CA LEU A 6 -4.03 -11.20 12.62
C LEU A 6 -3.01 -10.68 13.64
N LYS A 7 -1.75 -11.11 13.55
CA LYS A 7 -0.67 -10.66 14.44
C LYS A 7 -0.17 -9.25 14.12
N THR A 8 -0.04 -8.90 12.84
CA THR A 8 0.44 -7.56 12.44
C THR A 8 -0.55 -6.45 12.83
N PHE A 9 -1.85 -6.76 12.90
CA PHE A 9 -2.91 -5.79 13.17
C PHE A 9 -3.66 -6.01 14.50
N ASN A 10 -3.24 -6.94 15.37
CA ASN A 10 -3.91 -7.27 16.63
C ASN A 10 -5.44 -7.45 16.47
N LEU A 11 -5.85 -8.41 15.65
CA LEU A 11 -7.23 -8.51 15.14
C LEU A 11 -8.23 -9.19 16.12
N GLY A 12 -9.48 -8.69 16.17
CA GLY A 12 -10.62 -9.22 16.95
C GLY A 12 -11.73 -9.84 16.09
N ARG A 13 -12.67 -10.59 16.69
CA ARG A 13 -13.56 -11.56 16.00
C ARG A 13 -15.01 -11.10 15.73
N ASP A 14 -15.41 -9.85 15.96
CA ASP A 14 -16.83 -9.43 15.91
C ASP A 14 -17.22 -8.53 14.72
N ALA A 15 -18.51 -8.55 14.35
CA ALA A 15 -19.11 -8.18 13.06
C ALA A 15 -18.89 -6.73 12.60
N CYS A 16 -18.60 -6.58 11.30
CA CYS A 16 -18.23 -5.32 10.68
C CYS A 16 -18.94 -5.21 9.31
N SER A 17 -19.97 -4.37 9.19
CA SER A 17 -20.66 -4.04 7.94
C SER A 17 -19.96 -2.84 7.27
N ILE A 18 -18.80 -3.10 6.65
CA ILE A 18 -17.77 -2.08 6.40
C ILE A 18 -18.06 -1.18 5.16
N PHE A 19 -19.04 -1.49 4.31
CA PHE A 19 -19.15 -0.84 3.00
C PHE A 19 -20.56 -0.48 2.54
N ASP A 20 -21.41 -0.02 3.47
CA ASP A 20 -22.48 0.87 3.03
C ASP A 20 -21.84 2.17 2.56
N ALA A 21 -21.89 2.39 1.25
CA ALA A 21 -21.28 3.49 0.51
C ALA A 21 -21.92 4.86 0.79
N GLY A 22 -22.36 5.11 2.03
CA GLY A 22 -23.21 6.24 2.37
C GLY A 22 -22.77 6.97 3.63
N ILE A 23 -22.24 8.18 3.41
CA ILE A 23 -22.34 9.34 4.31
C ILE A 23 -21.51 9.22 5.61
N GLY A 24 -20.19 9.25 5.52
CA GLY A 24 -19.40 9.39 6.74
C GLY A 24 -17.90 9.55 6.53
N LYS A 25 -17.30 10.33 7.44
CA LYS A 25 -15.86 10.32 7.68
C LYS A 25 -15.45 8.95 8.24
N PHE A 26 -14.27 8.47 7.90
CA PHE A 26 -13.75 7.19 8.38
C PHE A 26 -12.26 7.30 8.75
N ASP A 27 -11.80 6.36 9.56
CA ASP A 27 -10.40 6.24 9.93
C ASP A 27 -9.73 5.12 9.13
N VAL A 28 -8.42 5.22 8.93
CA VAL A 28 -7.63 4.24 8.18
C VAL A 28 -6.34 3.93 8.94
N ALA A 29 -6.08 2.64 9.12
CA ALA A 29 -4.83 2.14 9.66
C ALA A 29 -3.87 1.80 8.52
N VAL A 30 -2.64 2.31 8.62
CA VAL A 30 -1.59 2.19 7.61
C VAL A 30 -0.33 1.64 8.27
N VAL A 31 0.32 0.68 7.62
CA VAL A 31 1.63 0.17 8.01
C VAL A 31 2.54 0.20 6.80
N CYS A 32 3.68 0.88 6.92
CA CYS A 32 4.78 0.73 5.96
C CYS A 32 5.76 -0.34 6.47
N HIS A 33 5.80 -1.48 5.80
CA HIS A 33 6.59 -2.64 6.22
C HIS A 33 8.07 -2.50 5.91
N GLU A 34 8.35 -1.93 4.74
CA GLU A 34 9.67 -1.88 4.14
C GLU A 34 9.73 -0.76 3.11
N VAL A 35 10.90 -0.15 2.97
CA VAL A 35 11.22 0.82 1.91
C VAL A 35 12.48 0.33 1.19
N ARG A 36 12.47 0.36 -0.14
CA ARG A 36 13.58 -0.11 -0.99
C ARG A 36 14.03 0.95 -1.97
N SER A 37 15.28 0.81 -2.43
CA SER A 37 15.88 1.60 -3.49
C SER A 37 15.86 3.10 -3.20
N VAL A 38 16.06 3.46 -1.93
CA VAL A 38 16.19 4.83 -1.42
C VAL A 38 17.62 5.08 -0.96
N ASN A 39 18.12 6.28 -1.16
CA ASN A 39 19.45 6.69 -0.70
C ASN A 39 19.36 7.08 0.79
N THR A 40 19.91 6.23 1.65
CA THR A 40 20.10 6.50 3.08
C THR A 40 21.57 6.73 3.39
N GLN A 41 21.85 7.62 4.33
CA GLN A 41 23.17 7.88 4.88
C GLN A 41 23.39 7.07 6.16
N PRO A 42 24.65 6.79 6.53
CA PRO A 42 24.95 6.13 7.80
C PRO A 42 24.35 6.91 8.98
N GLY A 43 23.65 6.21 9.88
CA GLY A 43 22.98 6.82 11.04
C GLY A 43 21.61 7.44 10.73
N GLU A 44 21.08 7.30 9.51
CA GLU A 44 19.69 7.65 9.24
C GLU A 44 18.75 6.48 9.55
N THR A 45 17.60 6.80 10.14
CA THR A 45 16.45 5.92 10.31
C THR A 45 15.33 6.34 9.37
N ILE A 46 14.56 5.36 8.88
CA ILE A 46 13.43 5.61 7.99
C ILE A 46 12.14 5.63 8.81
N CYS A 47 11.28 6.61 8.53
CA CYS A 47 9.93 6.71 9.09
C CYS A 47 8.95 7.21 8.02
N MET A 48 7.66 7.23 8.36
CA MET A 48 6.61 7.76 7.51
C MET A 48 5.75 8.79 8.24
N THR A 49 5.08 9.65 7.48
CA THR A 49 3.99 10.51 7.98
C THR A 49 2.73 10.27 7.13
N LEU A 50 1.56 10.50 7.72
CA LEU A 50 0.27 10.37 7.07
C LEU A 50 -0.43 11.74 7.04
N ALA A 51 -0.97 12.13 5.91
CA ALA A 51 -1.75 13.35 5.77
C ALA A 51 -2.89 13.17 4.78
N ASP A 52 -4.02 13.83 4.99
CA ASP A 52 -4.99 14.05 3.92
C ASP A 52 -4.47 15.18 3.03
N ALA A 53 -4.43 14.98 1.70
CA ALA A 53 -3.90 15.95 0.75
C ALA A 53 -4.60 17.31 0.85
N GLU A 54 -5.91 17.31 1.14
CA GLU A 54 -6.72 18.53 1.21
C GLU A 54 -6.69 19.18 2.60
N HIS A 55 -6.48 18.39 3.66
CA HIS A 55 -6.47 18.88 5.03
C HIS A 55 -5.06 18.87 5.61
N ARG A 56 -4.40 20.03 5.58
CA ARG A 56 -3.13 20.24 6.28
C ARG A 56 -3.36 20.13 7.79
N VAL A 57 -2.97 19.01 8.38
CA VAL A 57 -2.95 18.85 9.83
C VAL A 57 -1.82 19.69 10.42
N ALA A 58 -2.11 20.39 11.52
CA ALA A 58 -1.10 21.14 12.26
C ALA A 58 -0.18 20.15 13.00
N GLY A 59 0.95 19.83 12.36
CA GLY A 59 1.93 18.87 12.88
C GLY A 59 1.91 17.56 12.09
N GLU A 60 3.09 17.05 11.79
CA GLU A 60 3.27 15.72 11.19
C GLU A 60 3.68 14.74 12.29
N ASP A 61 2.89 13.69 12.47
CA ASP A 61 3.24 12.57 13.36
C ASP A 61 4.12 11.59 12.60
N PHE A 62 5.33 11.37 13.11
CA PHE A 62 6.28 10.43 12.52
C PHE A 62 6.04 9.03 13.06
N ILE A 63 5.88 8.10 12.14
CA ILE A 63 5.57 6.71 12.43
C ILE A 63 6.75 5.87 11.96
N SER A 64 7.36 5.13 12.88
CA SER A 64 8.44 4.18 12.54
C SER A 64 7.94 3.12 11.56
N LEU A 65 8.83 2.62 10.69
CA LEU A 65 8.48 1.47 9.86
C LEU A 65 7.98 0.29 10.72
N LYS A 66 7.04 -0.49 10.16
CA LYS A 66 6.33 -1.61 10.80
C LYS A 66 5.46 -1.22 11.99
N SER A 67 5.34 0.07 12.31
CA SER A 67 4.37 0.59 13.27
C SER A 67 3.08 1.00 12.54
N VAL A 68 1.96 0.97 13.26
CA VAL A 68 0.65 1.36 12.75
C VAL A 68 0.50 2.87 12.89
N GLY A 69 0.26 3.55 11.77
CA GLY A 69 -0.22 4.93 11.74
C GLY A 69 -1.72 4.99 11.49
N ILE A 70 -2.43 5.89 12.15
CA ILE A 70 -3.87 6.09 11.95
C ILE A 70 -4.10 7.45 11.31
N ALA A 71 -4.70 7.45 10.11
CA ALA A 71 -5.25 8.64 9.50
C ALA A 71 -6.73 8.73 9.87
N LYS A 72 -7.12 9.80 10.58
CA LYS A 72 -8.47 9.95 11.12
C LYS A 72 -9.35 10.85 10.26
N SER A 73 -10.66 10.63 10.33
CA SER A 73 -11.68 11.54 9.79
C SER A 73 -11.53 11.81 8.28
N LEU A 74 -11.13 10.81 7.51
CA LEU A 74 -10.97 10.88 6.05
C LEU A 74 -12.34 10.85 5.37
N GLN A 75 -12.48 11.57 4.26
CA GLN A 75 -13.67 11.53 3.41
C GLN A 75 -13.50 10.48 2.30
N PRO A 76 -14.59 9.96 1.70
CA PRO A 76 -14.49 9.06 0.56
C PRO A 76 -13.69 9.62 -0.62
N GLU A 77 -13.74 10.94 -0.82
CA GLU A 77 -13.01 11.67 -1.84
C GLU A 77 -11.57 12.04 -1.45
N SER A 78 -11.18 11.84 -0.18
CA SER A 78 -9.85 12.18 0.31
C SER A 78 -8.75 11.41 -0.45
N VAL A 79 -7.58 12.04 -0.53
CA VAL A 79 -6.36 11.42 -1.03
C VAL A 79 -5.38 11.32 0.13
N LEU A 80 -5.12 10.10 0.61
CA LEU A 80 -4.12 9.88 1.64
C LEU A 80 -2.73 10.03 1.04
N VAL A 81 -1.94 10.92 1.62
CA VAL A 81 -0.52 11.10 1.32
C VAL A 81 0.29 10.37 2.39
N ILE A 82 1.11 9.42 1.96
CA ILE A 82 2.12 8.78 2.80
C ILE A 82 3.47 9.33 2.36
N LYS A 83 4.15 10.07 3.23
CA LYS A 83 5.50 10.56 2.97
C LYS A 83 6.51 9.71 3.71
N ILE A 84 7.60 9.36 3.04
CA ILE A 84 8.71 8.62 3.61
C ILE A 84 9.88 9.58 3.85
N TRP A 85 10.45 9.50 5.05
CA TRP A 85 11.53 10.38 5.50
C TRP A 85 12.73 9.57 5.95
N ALA A 86 13.92 10.13 5.76
CA ALA A 86 15.13 9.76 6.49
C ALA A 86 15.36 10.79 7.61
N MET A 87 15.68 10.30 8.82
CA MET A 87 15.97 11.11 10.00
C MET A 87 17.28 10.66 10.62
N LEU A 88 18.16 11.60 10.96
CA LEU A 88 19.39 11.29 11.70
C LEU A 88 19.07 10.81 13.13
N ASP A 89 19.82 9.80 13.59
CA ASP A 89 19.73 9.10 14.89
C ASP A 89 19.85 10.08 16.08
N THR A 90 18.77 10.82 16.31
CA THR A 90 18.46 11.57 17.51
C THR A 90 17.14 11.00 18.00
N PRO A 91 16.91 10.90 19.33
CA PRO A 91 15.81 10.13 19.89
C PRO A 91 14.53 10.34 19.08
N PRO A 92 13.93 9.23 18.60
CA PRO A 92 12.94 9.27 17.54
C PRO A 92 11.84 10.21 18.02
N LEU A 93 11.42 11.16 17.16
CA LEU A 93 10.32 12.12 17.40
C LEU A 93 10.72 13.50 17.95
N SER A 94 12.00 13.88 18.01
CA SER A 94 12.32 15.29 18.29
C SER A 94 11.79 16.19 17.15
N LYS A 95 11.06 17.26 17.50
CA LYS A 95 10.54 18.25 16.53
C LYS A 95 11.65 18.98 15.77
N HIS A 96 12.89 18.87 16.24
CA HIS A 96 14.07 19.55 15.72
C HIS A 96 15.04 18.61 15.01
N ALA A 97 14.74 17.32 14.90
CA ALA A 97 15.55 16.39 14.14
C ALA A 97 15.62 16.85 12.68
N GLU A 98 16.81 16.76 12.09
CA GLU A 98 16.98 17.00 10.65
C GLU A 98 16.28 15.87 9.87
N ARG A 99 15.51 16.25 8.85
CA ARG A 99 14.64 15.35 8.09
C ARG A 99 14.85 15.56 6.62
N ARG A 100 14.98 14.46 5.88
CA ARG A 100 15.13 14.49 4.43
C ARG A 100 14.03 13.63 3.79
N PRO A 101 13.21 14.21 2.90
CA PRO A 101 12.19 13.42 2.23
C PRO A 101 12.84 12.42 1.27
N LEU A 102 12.41 11.17 1.33
CA LEU A 102 12.82 10.09 0.44
C LEU A 102 11.82 9.88 -0.71
N GLY A 103 10.58 10.30 -0.51
CA GLY A 103 9.53 10.28 -1.51
C GLY A 103 8.14 10.17 -0.88
N GLU A 104 7.11 10.16 -1.70
CA GLU A 104 5.72 10.08 -1.25
C GLU A 104 4.86 9.22 -2.17
N VAL A 105 3.76 8.71 -1.63
CA VAL A 105 2.70 8.03 -2.40
C VAL A 105 1.35 8.66 -2.07
N ARG A 106 0.53 8.86 -3.09
CA ARG A 106 -0.84 9.37 -2.98
C ARG A 106 -1.82 8.22 -3.24
N ILE A 107 -2.74 7.99 -2.32
CA ILE A 107 -3.73 6.91 -2.38
C ILE A 107 -5.13 7.53 -2.47
N PRO A 108 -5.76 7.54 -3.65
CA PRO A 108 -7.13 8.05 -3.81
C PRO A 108 -8.15 7.05 -3.26
N PHE A 109 -8.86 7.41 -2.18
CA PHE A 109 -9.77 6.48 -1.50
C PHE A 109 -10.96 6.08 -2.32
N LYS A 110 -11.57 7.01 -3.06
CA LYS A 110 -12.70 6.73 -3.94
C LYS A 110 -12.43 5.52 -4.83
N HIS A 111 -11.26 5.48 -5.47
CA HIS A 111 -10.90 4.37 -6.34
C HIS A 111 -10.53 3.11 -5.57
N LEU A 112 -9.82 3.25 -4.45
CA LEU A 112 -9.48 2.10 -3.64
C LEU A 112 -10.73 1.42 -3.05
N ALA A 113 -11.78 2.18 -2.74
CA ALA A 113 -13.07 1.66 -2.33
C ALA A 113 -13.67 0.78 -3.44
N GLU A 114 -13.73 1.30 -4.67
CA GLU A 114 -14.30 0.61 -5.84
C GLU A 114 -13.52 -0.65 -6.24
N SER A 115 -12.19 -0.62 -6.17
CA SER A 115 -11.32 -1.69 -6.69
C SER A 115 -10.91 -2.74 -5.66
N SER A 116 -10.89 -2.33 -4.39
CA SER A 116 -10.11 -3.00 -3.34
C SER A 116 -10.75 -2.91 -1.97
N ASN A 117 -11.97 -2.36 -1.88
CA ASN A 117 -12.67 -2.23 -0.62
C ASN A 117 -11.86 -1.42 0.41
N CYS A 118 -11.18 -0.35 -0.03
CA CYS A 118 -10.27 0.46 0.78
C CYS A 118 -9.12 -0.32 1.46
N MET A 119 -8.72 -1.48 0.90
CA MET A 119 -7.69 -2.33 1.48
C MET A 119 -6.49 -2.51 0.55
N LEU A 120 -5.31 -2.47 1.16
CA LEU A 120 -4.04 -2.87 0.59
C LEU A 120 -3.38 -3.87 1.53
N TYR A 121 -2.73 -4.89 0.98
CA TYR A 121 -2.00 -5.86 1.78
C TYR A 121 -0.64 -6.09 1.16
N TYR A 122 0.43 -5.92 1.94
CA TYR A 122 1.84 -6.03 1.52
C TYR A 122 2.04 -5.61 0.05
N THR A 123 1.56 -4.41 -0.28
CA THR A 123 1.49 -3.92 -1.65
C THR A 123 2.68 -3.02 -1.90
N TRP A 124 3.48 -3.34 -2.92
CA TRP A 124 4.59 -2.50 -3.36
C TRP A 124 4.05 -1.35 -4.21
N VAL A 125 4.39 -0.12 -3.82
CA VAL A 125 4.07 1.12 -4.53
C VAL A 125 5.35 1.93 -4.73
N ASN A 126 5.53 2.46 -5.93
CA ASN A 126 6.63 3.38 -6.23
C ASN A 126 6.42 4.70 -5.52
N LEU A 127 7.51 5.24 -4.98
CA LEU A 127 7.55 6.56 -4.38
C LEU A 127 7.83 7.60 -5.45
N GLU A 128 7.04 8.67 -5.43
CA GLU A 128 7.26 9.87 -6.22
C GLU A 128 8.20 10.81 -5.47
N SER A 129 8.89 11.70 -6.19
CA SER A 129 9.68 12.76 -5.57
C SER A 129 8.78 13.67 -4.73
N ALA A 130 9.16 13.87 -3.46
CA ALA A 130 8.38 14.69 -2.54
C ALA A 130 8.21 16.13 -3.05
N GLY A 131 7.00 16.68 -2.98
CA GLY A 131 6.71 18.07 -3.35
C GLY A 131 6.70 18.38 -4.85
N LEU A 132 6.91 17.36 -5.72
CA LEU A 132 6.84 17.54 -7.17
C LEU A 132 5.44 18.04 -7.59
N ASN A 133 4.40 17.44 -7.03
CA ASN A 133 3.02 17.76 -7.39
C ASN A 133 2.54 19.11 -6.79
N ASP A 134 3.08 19.52 -5.64
CA ASP A 134 2.74 20.80 -5.01
C ASP A 134 3.27 21.99 -5.84
N SER A 135 4.40 21.81 -6.52
CA SER A 135 5.02 22.85 -7.35
C SER A 135 4.34 23.02 -8.71
N VAL A 136 3.80 21.93 -9.29
CA VAL A 136 3.15 21.94 -10.61
C VAL A 136 1.67 22.35 -10.51
N ALA A 137 1.03 22.16 -9.36
CA ALA A 137 -0.35 22.60 -9.11
C ALA A 137 -0.54 24.14 -9.29
N HIS A 138 0.52 24.93 -9.14
CA HIS A 138 0.49 26.38 -9.29
C HIS A 138 0.52 26.89 -10.75
N LEU A 139 0.76 26.03 -11.74
CA LEU A 139 0.91 26.44 -13.15
C LEU A 139 -0.38 26.41 -13.98
N GLY A 140 -1.55 26.21 -13.37
CA GLY A 140 -2.86 26.51 -13.99
C GLY A 140 -3.25 25.65 -15.22
N TYR A 141 -2.39 24.76 -15.70
CA TYR A 141 -2.70 23.80 -16.75
C TYR A 141 -3.19 22.48 -16.14
N GLY A 142 -4.48 22.43 -15.80
CA GLY A 142 -5.27 21.19 -15.67
C GLY A 142 -4.73 20.12 -14.71
N GLY A 143 -5.21 20.15 -13.45
CA GLY A 143 -4.92 19.18 -12.40
C GLY A 143 -5.48 17.77 -12.63
N ALA A 144 -4.98 17.07 -13.66
CA ALA A 144 -5.46 15.75 -14.07
C ALA A 144 -4.37 14.67 -14.20
N PHE A 145 -3.09 15.00 -13.98
CA PHE A 145 -2.00 14.09 -14.38
C PHE A 145 -1.39 13.19 -13.29
N SER A 146 -1.63 13.40 -11.99
CA SER A 146 -1.04 12.51 -10.95
C SER A 146 -2.00 11.97 -9.88
N ASN A 147 -3.24 12.46 -9.81
CA ASN A 147 -4.26 11.94 -8.89
C ASN A 147 -5.29 11.04 -9.58
N SER A 148 -5.05 10.66 -10.85
CA SER A 148 -5.98 9.78 -11.54
C SER A 148 -5.89 8.38 -10.95
N SER A 149 -7.07 7.79 -10.72
CA SER A 149 -7.28 6.39 -10.34
C SER A 149 -6.40 5.43 -11.15
N GLU A 150 -6.30 5.67 -12.47
CA GLU A 150 -5.51 4.87 -13.39
C GLU A 150 -4.01 4.96 -13.11
N ALA A 151 -3.49 6.16 -12.84
CA ALA A 151 -2.08 6.36 -12.51
C ALA A 151 -1.70 5.62 -11.23
N PHE A 152 -2.57 5.65 -10.21
CA PHE A 152 -2.36 4.91 -8.96
C PHE A 152 -2.31 3.38 -9.20
N MET A 153 -3.25 2.84 -9.99
CA MET A 153 -3.24 1.42 -10.31
C MET A 153 -2.04 1.02 -11.16
N GLN A 154 -1.63 1.86 -12.11
CA GLN A 154 -0.40 1.64 -12.88
C GLN A 154 0.84 1.66 -11.97
N ASN A 155 0.87 2.53 -10.96
CA ASN A 155 1.93 2.56 -9.95
C ASN A 155 1.98 1.23 -9.16
N ILE A 156 0.85 0.71 -8.69
CA ILE A 156 0.77 -0.62 -8.05
C ILE A 156 1.29 -1.71 -8.99
N MET A 157 0.88 -1.70 -10.26
CA MET A 157 1.24 -2.77 -11.21
C MET A 157 2.72 -2.71 -11.64
N SER A 158 3.31 -1.52 -11.69
CA SER A 158 4.71 -1.28 -12.08
C SER A 158 5.68 -1.44 -10.91
N GLY A 159 5.24 -1.18 -9.68
CA GLY A 159 6.00 -1.28 -8.45
C GLY A 159 6.94 -2.50 -8.37
N PRO A 160 6.45 -3.74 -8.47
CA PRO A 160 7.31 -4.93 -8.36
C PRO A 160 8.29 -5.11 -9.54
N ARG A 161 8.09 -4.41 -10.68
CA ARG A 161 8.91 -4.57 -11.90
C ARG A 161 10.12 -3.64 -11.93
N GLN A 162 10.05 -2.46 -11.32
CA GLN A 162 11.07 -1.42 -11.44
C GLN A 162 12.07 -1.47 -10.28
N LEU A 163 12.95 -2.48 -10.23
CA LEU A 163 13.74 -2.80 -9.03
C LEU A 163 14.55 -1.63 -8.45
N TYR A 164 15.08 -0.74 -9.29
CA TYR A 164 15.89 0.41 -8.87
C TYR A 164 15.09 1.68 -8.54
N GLN A 165 13.77 1.69 -8.77
CA GLN A 165 12.94 2.84 -8.43
C GLN A 165 12.63 2.84 -6.92
N PRO A 166 12.75 3.99 -6.23
CA PRO A 166 12.30 4.12 -4.85
C PRO A 166 10.87 3.60 -4.65
N LYS A 167 10.65 2.77 -3.63
CA LYS A 167 9.33 2.16 -3.38
C LYS A 167 9.11 1.82 -1.91
N ALA A 168 7.86 1.75 -1.53
CA ALA A 168 7.42 1.33 -0.20
C ALA A 168 6.50 0.11 -0.30
N CYS A 169 6.59 -0.79 0.68
CA CYS A 169 5.64 -1.87 0.88
C CYS A 169 4.62 -1.43 1.94
N VAL A 170 3.37 -1.26 1.53
CA VAL A 170 2.32 -0.69 2.38
C VAL A 170 1.20 -1.71 2.58
N SER A 171 0.68 -1.78 3.80
CA SER A 171 -0.64 -2.35 4.08
C SER A 171 -1.54 -1.28 4.65
N MET A 172 -2.80 -1.36 4.27
CA MET A 172 -3.80 -0.38 4.63
C MET A 172 -5.15 -1.06 4.78
N CYS A 173 -5.89 -0.66 5.81
CA CYS A 173 -7.27 -1.08 5.98
C CYS A 173 -8.06 0.04 6.65
N ARG A 174 -9.37 0.10 6.36
CA ARG A 174 -10.28 0.95 7.12
C ARG A 174 -10.21 0.54 8.59
N SER A 175 -9.90 1.50 9.45
CA SER A 175 -9.90 1.33 10.89
C SER A 175 -11.29 1.65 11.39
N GLU A 176 -12.11 0.62 11.58
CA GLU A 176 -13.22 0.74 12.52
C GLU A 176 -12.60 0.42 13.87
N LEU A 177 -12.12 1.46 14.55
CA LEU A 177 -11.86 1.40 15.98
C LEU A 177 -13.21 1.14 16.66
N ALA A 178 -13.63 -0.12 16.68
CA ALA A 178 -14.40 -0.59 17.82
C ALA A 178 -13.56 -0.24 19.06
N GLU A 179 -14.23 0.12 20.16
CA GLU A 179 -13.65 0.65 21.41
C GLU A 179 -12.47 -0.17 22.00
N SER A 180 -12.10 -1.30 21.40
CA SER A 180 -11.08 -2.24 21.85
C SER A 180 -9.69 -2.14 21.18
N ASP A 181 -9.33 -1.12 20.39
CA ASP A 181 -8.03 -1.02 19.67
C ASP A 181 -7.72 -2.24 18.74
N ARG A 182 -8.73 -3.03 18.38
CA ARG A 182 -8.58 -4.22 17.53
C ARG A 182 -9.31 -4.01 16.21
N ILE A 183 -8.62 -4.23 15.10
CA ILE A 183 -9.27 -4.23 13.78
C ILE A 183 -10.10 -5.51 13.66
N LEU A 184 -11.36 -5.38 13.24
CA LEU A 184 -12.35 -6.46 13.25
C LEU A 184 -12.45 -7.16 11.88
N TRP A 185 -12.24 -8.48 11.86
CA TRP A 185 -12.43 -9.32 10.67
C TRP A 185 -13.39 -10.46 10.98
N THR A 186 -14.57 -10.46 10.37
CA THR A 186 -15.54 -11.54 10.59
C THR A 186 -15.58 -12.59 9.51
N VAL A 187 -15.69 -13.83 9.99
CA VAL A 187 -15.93 -15.04 9.18
C VAL A 187 -17.38 -15.07 8.69
N ASP A 188 -18.26 -14.32 9.33
CA ASP A 188 -19.72 -14.29 9.10
C ASP A 188 -20.15 -13.36 7.96
N LEU A 189 -19.20 -12.70 7.30
CA LEU A 189 -19.53 -11.84 6.17
C LEU A 189 -20.14 -12.65 5.02
N PRO A 190 -21.07 -12.04 4.25
CA PRO A 190 -21.57 -12.63 3.03
C PRO A 190 -20.42 -13.10 2.14
N ARG A 191 -20.60 -14.25 1.47
CA ARG A 191 -19.56 -14.88 0.62
C ARG A 191 -18.92 -13.88 -0.35
N LYS A 192 -19.73 -13.00 -0.96
CA LYS A 192 -19.28 -11.97 -1.89
C LYS A 192 -18.30 -10.98 -1.25
N GLU A 193 -18.57 -10.53 -0.02
CA GLU A 193 -17.68 -9.64 0.71
C GLU A 193 -16.39 -10.34 1.11
N ARG A 194 -16.47 -11.59 1.59
CA ARG A 194 -15.26 -12.38 1.89
C ARG A 194 -14.36 -12.47 0.66
N ILE A 195 -14.91 -12.83 -0.50
CA ILE A 195 -14.19 -12.89 -1.79
C ILE A 195 -13.52 -11.55 -2.11
N ASN A 196 -14.24 -10.43 -1.98
CA ASN A 196 -13.69 -9.10 -2.24
C ASN A 196 -12.50 -8.77 -1.32
N ARG A 197 -12.50 -9.29 -0.09
CA ARG A 197 -11.36 -9.11 0.85
C ARG A 197 -10.12 -9.93 0.49
N TRP A 198 -10.26 -11.01 -0.30
CA TRP A 198 -9.10 -11.77 -0.80
C TRP A 198 -8.38 -11.06 -1.94
N GLY A 199 -9.04 -10.13 -2.65
CA GLY A 199 -8.46 -9.39 -3.78
C GLY A 199 -7.11 -8.73 -3.45
N PRO A 200 -7.00 -7.92 -2.38
CA PRO A 200 -5.71 -7.36 -1.94
C PRO A 200 -4.65 -8.42 -1.63
N LEU A 201 -5.02 -9.54 -0.99
CA LEU A 201 -4.08 -10.62 -0.68
C LEU A 201 -3.55 -11.29 -1.96
N LEU A 202 -4.43 -11.61 -2.90
CA LEU A 202 -4.06 -12.20 -4.18
C LEU A 202 -3.15 -11.26 -4.98
N ARG A 203 -3.45 -9.96 -5.00
CA ARG A 203 -2.57 -8.96 -5.62
C ARG A 203 -1.20 -8.90 -4.96
N SER A 204 -1.14 -8.97 -3.64
CA SER A 204 0.13 -9.03 -2.91
C SER A 204 0.98 -10.23 -3.35
N GLN A 205 0.36 -11.42 -3.42
CA GLN A 205 1.04 -12.63 -3.89
C GLN A 205 1.54 -12.48 -5.33
N GLN A 206 0.73 -11.92 -6.23
CA GLN A 206 1.11 -11.63 -7.61
C GLN A 206 2.32 -10.68 -7.68
N GLN A 207 2.29 -9.57 -6.94
CA GLN A 207 3.41 -8.63 -6.90
C GLN A 207 4.70 -9.29 -6.38
N HIS A 208 4.58 -10.13 -5.35
CA HIS A 208 5.72 -10.87 -4.82
C HIS A 208 6.33 -11.81 -5.86
N ALA A 209 5.49 -12.58 -6.58
CA ALA A 209 5.94 -13.45 -7.67
C ALA A 209 6.66 -12.67 -8.79
N ILE A 210 6.10 -11.52 -9.20
CA ILE A 210 6.69 -10.63 -10.21
C ILE A 210 8.05 -10.11 -9.75
N MET A 211 8.14 -9.63 -8.51
CA MET A 211 9.38 -9.09 -7.95
C MET A 211 10.47 -10.15 -7.87
N CYS A 212 10.13 -11.35 -7.38
CA CYS A 212 11.04 -12.49 -7.38
C CYS A 212 11.53 -12.81 -8.79
N ALA A 213 10.63 -12.87 -9.79
CA ALA A 213 11.02 -13.11 -11.18
C ALA A 213 11.96 -12.02 -11.73
N ALA A 214 11.67 -10.74 -11.46
CA ALA A 214 12.52 -9.62 -11.87
C ALA A 214 13.94 -9.74 -11.28
N GLN A 215 14.04 -10.06 -9.99
CA GLN A 215 15.35 -10.22 -9.32
C GLN A 215 16.16 -11.38 -9.91
N HIS A 216 15.51 -12.50 -10.26
CA HIS A 216 16.18 -13.64 -10.90
C HIS A 216 16.71 -13.31 -12.31
N LEU A 217 16.05 -12.40 -13.03
CA LEU A 217 16.51 -11.96 -14.35
C LEU A 217 17.72 -11.04 -14.24
N GLU A 218 17.79 -10.17 -13.24
CA GLU A 218 18.93 -9.27 -13.03
C GLU A 218 20.18 -9.98 -12.48
N GLY A 219 19.99 -11.00 -11.64
CA GLY A 219 21.09 -11.77 -11.05
C GLY A 219 21.79 -12.75 -12.01
N ARG A 220 21.35 -12.85 -13.27
CA ARG A 220 21.94 -13.74 -14.29
C ARG A 220 22.56 -12.92 -15.41
N PRO A 221 23.86 -13.09 -15.73
CA PRO A 221 24.42 -12.54 -16.96
C PRO A 221 23.73 -13.24 -18.15
N SER A 222 22.81 -12.57 -18.83
CA SER A 222 21.99 -13.19 -19.88
C SER A 222 22.41 -12.79 -21.29
N ASN A 223 22.76 -13.79 -22.10
CA ASN A 223 22.64 -13.73 -23.57
C ASN A 223 21.14 -13.52 -23.90
N GLY A 224 20.82 -12.44 -24.62
CA GLY A 224 19.50 -11.80 -24.65
C GLY A 224 18.29 -12.57 -25.20
N SER A 225 18.41 -13.81 -25.67
CA SER A 225 17.28 -14.57 -26.25
C SER A 225 16.37 -15.25 -25.21
N ASP A 226 16.89 -15.53 -24.01
CA ASP A 226 16.24 -16.38 -23.00
C ASP A 226 15.18 -15.64 -22.15
N VAL A 227 15.24 -14.30 -22.15
CA VAL A 227 14.41 -13.42 -21.32
C VAL A 227 12.98 -13.31 -21.86
N LEU A 228 12.83 -13.18 -23.19
CA LEU A 228 11.52 -13.01 -23.83
C LEU A 228 10.67 -14.29 -23.79
N GLN A 229 11.28 -15.47 -23.94
CA GLN A 229 10.57 -16.75 -23.83
C GLN A 229 10.02 -17.00 -22.42
N ARG A 230 10.73 -16.54 -21.37
CA ARG A 230 10.31 -16.72 -19.98
C ARG A 230 9.20 -15.76 -19.56
N LEU A 231 9.24 -14.50 -20.02
CA LEU A 231 8.15 -13.54 -19.80
C LEU A 231 6.83 -13.99 -20.45
N LEU A 232 6.90 -14.63 -21.61
CA LEU A 232 5.71 -15.20 -22.28
C LEU A 232 5.14 -16.41 -21.53
N HIS A 233 5.98 -17.25 -20.91
CA HIS A 233 5.51 -18.40 -20.12
C HIS A 233 4.79 -18.00 -18.82
N LEU A 234 5.16 -16.87 -18.21
CA LEU A 234 4.45 -16.34 -17.05
C LEU A 234 3.05 -15.84 -17.43
N ARG A 235 2.90 -15.22 -18.60
CA ARG A 235 1.60 -14.69 -19.07
C ARG A 235 0.58 -15.77 -19.42
N VAL A 236 1.02 -16.98 -19.79
CA VAL A 236 0.15 -18.08 -20.28
C VAL A 236 -0.37 -18.97 -19.14
N ARG A 237 0.30 -19.01 -17.98
CA ARG A 237 -0.20 -19.79 -16.82
C ARG A 237 -1.26 -19.07 -15.99
N ASP A 238 -1.42 -17.77 -16.15
CA ASP A 238 -2.39 -16.97 -15.41
C ASP A 238 -3.83 -17.07 -15.97
N SER A 239 -4.10 -17.76 -17.07
CA SER A 239 -5.48 -17.85 -17.58
C SER A 239 -6.28 -19.04 -17.02
N ASN A 240 -5.61 -20.11 -16.59
CA ASN A 240 -6.26 -21.40 -16.31
C ASN A 240 -6.08 -21.91 -14.86
N VAL A 241 -5.31 -21.21 -14.01
CA VAL A 241 -5.12 -21.59 -12.60
C VAL A 241 -6.22 -21.00 -11.69
N PHE A 242 -6.99 -20.04 -12.19
CA PHE A 242 -7.98 -19.30 -11.41
C PHE A 242 -9.20 -20.14 -10.99
N ASP A 243 -9.58 -21.16 -11.74
CA ASP A 243 -10.74 -22.00 -11.39
C ASP A 243 -10.38 -23.19 -10.47
N ALA A 244 -9.13 -23.66 -10.49
CA ALA A 244 -8.75 -24.89 -9.79
C ALA A 244 -8.36 -24.70 -8.31
N VAL A 245 -7.84 -23.52 -7.93
CA VAL A 245 -7.30 -23.29 -6.57
C VAL A 245 -8.36 -22.79 -5.59
N ILE A 246 -9.55 -22.40 -6.07
CA ILE A 246 -10.60 -21.77 -5.25
C ILE A 246 -11.72 -22.76 -4.83
N PHE A 247 -11.72 -24.00 -5.36
CA PHE A 247 -12.84 -24.94 -5.20
C PHE A 247 -12.50 -26.34 -4.69
N GLU A 248 -11.44 -26.53 -3.90
CA GLU A 248 -11.41 -27.67 -2.97
C GLU A 248 -11.85 -27.21 -1.58
N PRO A 249 -13.08 -27.54 -1.14
CA PRO A 249 -13.44 -27.36 0.25
C PRO A 249 -12.69 -28.42 1.06
N LEU A 250 -11.64 -28.01 1.75
CA LEU A 250 -11.21 -28.73 2.94
C LEU A 250 -12.30 -28.53 4.02
N LEU A 251 -13.32 -29.37 3.95
CA LEU A 251 -14.13 -29.72 5.11
C LEU A 251 -13.56 -31.02 5.71
N PRO A 252 -13.67 -31.22 7.03
CA PRO A 252 -13.37 -32.50 7.66
C PRO A 252 -14.29 -33.62 7.17
#